data_AF-X1T720-F1
#
_entry.id   AF-X1T720-F1
#
_cell.length_a   1.000
_cell.length_b   1.000
_cell.length_c   1.000
_cell.angle_alpha   90.00
_cell.angle_beta   90.00
_cell.angle_gamma   90.00
#
_symmetry.space_group_name_H-M   'P 1'
#
loop_
_entity.id
_entity.type
_entity.pdbx_description
1 polymer ?
#
loop_
_entity_poly.entity_id
_entity_poly.type
_entity_poly.pdbx_seq_one_letter_code
_entity_poly.pdbx_strand_id
1 'polypeptide(L)'
;RHYILNSLKVSIAVALLSTLIASVGAYGLSRYQFYGKEFIGRMLLFVYVFPTILIIMPAYDLMAKLHLVDTHLALILIHTTLAAPFCTWLLRSFFDSIPGELEEAAAIDGCSKFKSFLHIL
;
A
#
# COMPACT_ATOMS: atom_id res chain seq x y z
N ARG A 1 25.97 -11.59 10.74
CA ARG A 1 24.70 -11.88 11.47
C ARG A 1 23.86 -10.61 11.70
N HIS A 2 24.45 -9.49 12.12
CA HIS A 2 23.73 -8.21 12.33
C HIS A 2 23.05 -7.66 11.06
N TYR A 3 23.69 -7.74 9.89
CA TYR A 3 23.07 -7.29 8.63
C TYR A 3 21.77 -8.03 8.30
N ILE A 4 21.75 -9.35 8.44
CA ILE A 4 20.56 -10.17 8.17
C ILE A 4 19.42 -9.80 9.13
N LEU A 5 19.72 -9.57 10.42
CA LEU A 5 18.72 -9.15 11.40
C LEU A 5 18.15 -7.76 11.11
N ASN A 6 19.00 -6.82 10.70
CA ASN A 6 18.57 -5.48 10.31
C ASN A 6 17.69 -5.53 9.05
N SER A 7 18.11 -6.26 8.01
CA SER A 7 17.34 -6.44 6.79
C SER A 7 16.00 -7.12 7.06
N LEU A 8 15.98 -8.15 7.92
CA LEU A 8 14.74 -8.84 8.31
C LEU A 8 13.78 -7.91 9.07
N LYS A 9 14.31 -7.11 10.01
CA LYS A 9 13.52 -6.13 10.75
C LYS A 9 12.90 -5.09 9.82
N VAL A 10 13.70 -4.54 8.90
CA VAL A 10 13.23 -3.54 7.93
C VAL A 10 12.23 -4.16 6.97
N SER A 11 12.50 -5.34 6.40
CA SER A 11 11.61 -5.96 5.41
C SER A 11 10.26 -6.36 6.01
N ILE A 12 10.22 -6.88 7.24
CA ILE A 12 8.96 -7.17 7.94
C ILE A 12 8.16 -5.89 8.17
N ALA A 13 8.82 -4.82 8.64
CA ALA A 13 8.14 -3.54 8.87
C ALA A 13 7.58 -2.95 7.56
N VAL A 14 8.36 -3.00 6.48
CA VAL A 14 7.91 -2.58 5.13
C VAL A 14 6.73 -3.41 4.68
N ALA A 15 6.80 -4.74 4.77
CA ALA A 15 5.72 -5.63 4.34
C ALA A 15 4.42 -5.37 5.09
N LEU A 16 4.49 -5.18 6.41
CA LEU A 16 3.31 -4.86 7.23
C LEU A 16 2.72 -3.50 6.87
N LEU A 17 3.55 -2.46 6.78
CA LEU A 17 3.08 -1.10 6.48
C LEU A 17 2.54 -0.99 5.04
N SER A 18 3.25 -1.56 4.06
CA SER A 18 2.82 -1.53 2.66
C SER A 18 1.52 -2.29 2.48
N THR A 19 1.36 -3.45 3.13
CA THR A 19 0.11 -4.22 3.10
C THR A 19 -1.02 -3.45 3.75
N LEU A 20 -0.82 -2.86 4.94
CA LEU A 20 -1.86 -2.09 5.63
C LEU A 20 -2.35 -0.91 4.77
N ILE A 21 -1.42 -0.12 4.21
CA ILE A 21 -1.74 1.00 3.33
C ILE A 21 -2.45 0.50 2.07
N ALA A 22 -1.91 -0.56 1.47
CA ALA A 22 -2.44 -1.12 0.24
C ALA A 22 -3.83 -1.71 0.41
N SER A 23 -4.13 -2.41 1.50
CA SER A 23 -5.45 -3.00 1.75
C SER A 23 -6.51 -1.90 1.86
N VAL A 24 -6.21 -0.81 2.58
CA VAL A 24 -7.14 0.33 2.69
C VAL A 24 -7.33 1.03 1.34
N GLY A 25 -6.23 1.30 0.62
CA GLY A 25 -6.28 1.94 -0.70
C GLY A 25 -7.00 1.09 -1.75
N ALA A 26 -6.74 -0.22 -1.76
CA ALA A 26 -7.35 -1.18 -2.66
C ALA A 26 -8.84 -1.35 -2.37
N TYR A 27 -9.25 -1.42 -1.09
CA TYR A 27 -10.66 -1.44 -0.72
C TYR A 27 -11.39 -0.20 -1.23
N GLY A 28 -10.79 0.98 -1.00
CA GLY A 28 -11.27 2.26 -1.52
C GLY A 28 -11.48 2.23 -3.03
N LEU A 29 -10.45 1.81 -3.76
CA LEU A 29 -10.45 1.71 -5.22
C LEU A 29 -11.25 0.54 -5.78
N SER A 30 -11.62 -0.46 -4.99
CA SER A 30 -12.46 -1.55 -5.47
C SER A 30 -13.93 -1.21 -5.28
N ARG A 31 -14.32 -0.85 -4.05
CA ARG A 31 -15.73 -0.78 -3.64
C ARG A 31 -16.40 0.56 -3.87
N TYR A 32 -15.67 1.67 -3.81
CA TYR A 32 -16.27 2.99 -4.00
C TYR A 32 -16.24 3.43 -5.47
N GLN A 33 -17.27 4.17 -5.87
CA GLN A 33 -17.36 4.83 -7.17
C GLN A 33 -17.20 6.33 -6.95
N PHE A 34 -16.09 6.90 -7.42
CA PHE A 34 -15.80 8.33 -7.29
C PHE A 34 -15.07 8.84 -8.53
N TYR A 35 -15.14 10.15 -8.75
CA TYR A 35 -14.52 10.78 -9.91
C TYR A 35 -13.00 10.62 -9.88
N GLY A 36 -12.41 10.07 -10.95
CA GLY A 36 -10.97 9.85 -11.06
C GLY A 36 -10.45 8.50 -10.55
N LYS A 37 -11.32 7.59 -10.06
CA LYS A 37 -10.97 6.23 -9.61
C LYS A 37 -9.99 5.49 -10.54
N GLU A 38 -10.35 5.42 -11.83
CA GLU A 38 -9.53 4.73 -12.84
C GLU A 38 -8.21 5.46 -13.16
N PHE A 39 -8.22 6.79 -13.07
CA PHE A 39 -7.01 7.57 -13.24
C PHE A 39 -6.02 7.31 -12.09
N ILE A 40 -6.48 7.38 -10.84
CA ILE A 40 -5.65 7.06 -9.67
C ILE A 40 -5.13 5.63 -9.77
N GLY A 41 -6.00 4.65 -10.08
CA GLY A 41 -5.60 3.25 -10.23
C GLY A 41 -4.47 3.03 -11.23
N ARG A 42 -4.52 3.71 -12.39
CA ARG A 42 -3.45 3.65 -13.39
C ARG A 42 -2.18 4.40 -12.95
N MET A 43 -2.34 5.54 -12.28
CA MET A 43 -1.22 6.35 -11.79
C MET A 43 -0.40 5.67 -10.69
N LEU A 44 -0.99 4.73 -9.94
CA LEU A 44 -0.25 3.94 -8.95
C LEU A 44 0.98 3.25 -9.57
N LEU A 45 0.88 2.76 -10.80
CA LEU A 45 2.00 2.09 -11.47
C LEU A 45 2.90 3.05 -12.27
N PHE A 46 2.46 4.28 -12.51
CA PHE A 46 3.21 5.25 -13.28
C PHE A 46 4.54 5.63 -12.61
N VAL A 47 4.60 5.58 -11.27
CA VAL A 47 5.83 5.85 -10.51
C VAL A 47 6.99 4.92 -10.90
N TYR A 48 6.73 3.71 -11.39
CA TYR A 48 7.77 2.74 -11.77
C TYR A 48 8.30 2.93 -13.19
N VAL A 49 7.71 3.84 -13.97
CA VAL A 49 8.25 4.22 -15.29
C VAL A 49 9.53 5.06 -15.12
N PHE A 50 9.63 5.79 -14.00
CA PHE A 50 10.82 6.58 -13.70
C PHE A 50 11.97 5.67 -13.25
N PRO A 51 13.21 5.93 -13.71
CA PRO A 51 14.39 5.29 -13.14
C PRO A 51 14.44 5.54 -11.63
N THR A 52 14.53 4.48 -10.83
CA THR A 52 14.50 4.56 -9.35
C THR A 52 15.55 5.52 -8.79
N ILE A 53 16.71 5.63 -9.45
CA ILE A 53 17.78 6.56 -9.07
C ILE A 53 17.33 8.02 -9.04
N LEU A 54 16.38 8.43 -9.91
CA LEU A 54 15.83 9.78 -9.92
C LEU A 54 14.95 10.07 -8.69
N ILE A 55 14.35 9.04 -8.10
CA ILE A 55 13.50 9.15 -6.91
C ILE A 55 14.34 9.12 -5.63
N ILE A 56 15.49 8.45 -5.65
CA ILE A 56 16.38 8.32 -4.48
C ILE A 56 16.93 9.67 -4.03
N MET A 57 17.35 10.54 -4.96
CA MET A 57 17.91 11.86 -4.62
C MET A 57 16.93 12.75 -3.82
N PRO A 58 15.70 13.01 -4.30
CA PRO A 58 14.73 13.79 -3.52
C PRO A 58 14.27 13.07 -2.25
N ALA A 59 14.23 11.73 -2.24
CA ALA A 59 13.94 10.96 -1.03
C ALA A 59 15.03 11.14 0.03
N TYR A 60 16.31 11.14 -0.36
CA TYR A 60 17.43 11.42 0.53
C TYR A 60 17.34 12.83 1.12
N ASP A 61 17.11 13.85 0.27
CA ASP A 61 16.95 15.24 0.72
C ASP A 61 15.80 15.40 1.72
N LEU A 62 14.69 14.68 1.51
CA LEU A 62 13.58 14.66 2.46
C LEU A 62 13.98 14.03 3.80
N MET A 63 14.65 12.87 3.78
CA MET A 63 15.11 12.23 5.01
C MET A 63 16.15 13.07 5.75
N ALA A 64 17.01 13.79 5.02
CA ALA A 64 18.00 14.71 5.59
C ALA A 64 17.31 15.87 6.34
N LYS A 65 16.30 16.49 5.73
CA LYS A 65 15.50 17.54 6.37
C LYS A 65 14.75 17.05 7.61
N LEU A 66 14.37 15.78 7.64
CA LEU A 66 13.72 15.14 8.78
C LEU A 66 14.72 14.60 9.83
N HIS A 67 16.03 14.75 9.61
CA HIS A 67 17.09 14.16 10.43
C HIS A 67 16.98 12.64 10.61
N LEU A 68 16.46 11.95 9.58
CA LEU A 68 16.26 10.49 9.56
C LEU A 68 17.33 9.74 8.75
N VAL A 69 18.32 10.45 8.21
CA VAL A 69 19.42 9.84 7.44
C VAL A 69 20.13 8.78 8.28
N ASP A 70 20.55 7.70 7.63
CA ASP A 70 21.21 6.53 8.23
C ASP A 70 20.40 5.80 9.32
N THR A 71 19.07 5.97 9.34
CA THR A 71 18.18 5.23 10.23
C THR A 71 17.41 4.11 9.52
N HIS A 72 17.06 3.06 10.27
CA HIS A 72 16.11 2.05 9.78
C HIS A 72 14.74 2.66 9.43
N LEU A 73 14.33 3.75 10.08
CA LEU A 73 13.06 4.41 9.80
C LEU A 73 13.05 5.01 8.39
N ALA A 74 14.13 5.65 7.96
CA ALA A 74 14.25 6.14 6.58
C ALA A 74 14.12 5.01 5.56
N LEU A 75 14.80 3.88 5.79
CA LEU A 75 14.68 2.71 4.92
C LEU A 75 13.23 2.18 4.86
N ILE A 76 12.58 2.05 6.02
CA ILE A 76 11.20 1.57 6.10
C ILE A 76 10.26 2.50 5.32
N LEU A 77 10.37 3.82 5.51
CA LEU A 77 9.51 4.79 4.84
C LEU A 77 9.72 4.79 3.33
N ILE A 78 10.97 4.86 2.86
CA ILE A 78 11.29 4.89 1.43
C ILE A 78 10.81 3.59 0.75
N HIS A 79 11.14 2.43 1.32
CA HIS A 79 10.71 1.16 0.74
C HIS A 79 9.20 0.97 0.80
N THR A 80 8.52 1.46 1.85
CA THR A 80 7.05 1.44 1.92
C THR A 80 6.44 2.31 0.82
N THR A 81 6.93 3.53 0.61
CA THR A 81 6.46 4.41 -0.48
C THR A 81 6.66 3.78 -1.85
N LEU A 82 7.77 3.06 -2.06
CA LEU A 82 8.04 2.37 -3.31
C LEU A 82 7.24 1.07 -3.46
N ALA A 83 6.83 0.39 -2.39
CA ALA A 83 6.10 -0.87 -2.47
C ALA A 83 4.58 -0.66 -2.50
N ALA A 84 4.07 0.30 -1.72
CA ALA A 84 2.64 0.51 -1.51
C ALA A 84 1.82 0.69 -2.81
N PRO A 85 2.28 1.43 -3.84
CA PRO A 85 1.50 1.57 -5.07
C PRO A 85 1.31 0.26 -5.82
N PHE A 86 2.34 -0.60 -5.86
CA PHE A 86 2.26 -1.90 -6.50
C PHE A 86 1.38 -2.84 -5.67
N CYS A 87 1.56 -2.90 -4.35
CA CYS A 87 0.72 -3.68 -3.46
C CYS A 87 -0.75 -3.25 -3.55
N THR A 88 -1.03 -1.95 -3.64
CA THR A 88 -2.40 -1.41 -3.76
C THR A 88 -3.03 -1.84 -5.07
N TRP A 89 -2.29 -1.72 -6.18
CA TRP A 89 -2.76 -2.18 -7.49
C TRP A 89 -3.01 -3.69 -7.51
N LEU A 90 -2.11 -4.48 -6.93
CA LEU A 90 -2.24 -5.93 -6.82
C LEU A 90 -3.46 -6.34 -6.00
N LEU A 91 -3.59 -5.80 -4.78
CA LEU A 91 -4.73 -6.09 -3.91
C LEU A 91 -6.05 -5.63 -4.52
N ARG A 92 -6.07 -4.50 -5.24
CA ARG A 92 -7.26 -4.07 -5.99
C ARG A 92 -7.69 -5.15 -6.98
N SER A 93 -6.75 -5.72 -7.75
CA SER A 93 -7.07 -6.80 -8.69
C SER A 93 -7.67 -8.03 -8.01
N PHE A 94 -7.23 -8.35 -6.78
CA PHE A 94 -7.82 -9.44 -6.00
C PHE A 94 -9.21 -9.07 -5.47
N PHE A 95 -9.37 -7.90 -4.85
CA PHE A 95 -10.67 -7.47 -4.32
C PHE A 95 -11.73 -7.30 -5.41
N ASP A 96 -11.34 -6.83 -6.60
CA ASP A 96 -12.22 -6.72 -7.76
C ASP A 96 -12.73 -8.09 -8.25
N SER A 97 -12.02 -9.20 -7.95
CA SER A 97 -12.48 -10.57 -8.25
C SER A 97 -13.50 -11.13 -7.27
N ILE A 98 -13.64 -10.54 -6.08
CA ILE A 98 -14.61 -10.95 -5.07
C ILE A 98 -15.95 -10.25 -5.35
N PRO A 99 -17.05 -10.98 -5.60
CA PRO A 99 -18.34 -10.39 -5.94
C PRO A 99 -18.84 -9.42 -4.86
N GLY A 100 -19.34 -8.25 -5.27
CA GLY A 100 -19.89 -7.25 -4.35
C GLY A 100 -21.13 -7.74 -3.59
N GLU A 101 -21.87 -8.70 -4.16
CA GLU A 101 -23.07 -9.32 -3.56
C GLU A 101 -22.77 -9.98 -2.21
N LEU A 102 -21.54 -10.45 -1.97
CA LEU A 102 -21.15 -11.02 -0.67
C LEU A 102 -21.16 -9.96 0.45
N GLU A 103 -20.72 -8.74 0.13
CA GLU A 103 -20.79 -7.61 1.08
C GLU A 103 -22.22 -7.12 1.26
N GLU A 104 -23.07 -7.21 0.23
CA GLU A 104 -24.49 -6.87 0.32
C GLU A 104 -25.25 -7.86 1.20
N ALA A 105 -25.00 -9.16 1.03
CA ALA A 105 -25.55 -10.22 1.88
C ALA A 105 -25.12 -10.03 3.34
N ALA A 106 -23.83 -9.78 3.59
CA ALA A 106 -23.34 -9.50 4.93
C ALA A 106 -23.95 -8.23 5.54
N ALA A 107 -24.21 -7.20 4.73
CA ALA A 107 -24.88 -5.99 5.20
C ALA A 107 -26.34 -6.25 5.60
N ILE A 108 -27.05 -7.14 4.88
CA ILE A 108 -28.40 -7.61 5.25
C ILE A 108 -28.36 -8.35 6.60
N ASP A 109 -27.31 -9.13 6.86
CA ASP A 109 -27.06 -9.79 8.15
C ASP A 109 -26.59 -8.84 9.27
N GLY A 110 -26.56 -7.52 9.02
CA GLY A 110 -26.18 -6.50 10.00
C GLY A 110 -24.66 -6.33 10.17
N CYS A 111 -23.85 -6.86 9.25
CA CYS A 111 -22.41 -6.70 9.27
C CYS A 111 -22.00 -5.26 8.87
N SER A 112 -21.10 -4.64 9.64
CA SER A 112 -20.56 -3.33 9.29
C SER A 112 -19.56 -3.43 8.13
N LYS A 113 -19.33 -2.33 7.42
CA LYS A 113 -18.34 -2.26 6.32
C LYS A 113 -16.93 -2.67 6.76
N PHE A 114 -16.52 -2.27 7.96
CA PHE A 114 -15.22 -2.66 8.51
C PHE A 114 -15.14 -4.17 8.81
N LYS A 115 -16.21 -4.76 9.36
CA LYS A 115 -16.25 -6.22 9.57
C LYS A 115 -16.28 -6.97 8.25
N SER A 116 -17.01 -6.47 7.26
CA SER A 116 -17.04 -7.03 5.90
C SER A 116 -15.65 -7.01 5.28
N PHE A 117 -14.93 -5.89 5.38
CA PHE A 117 -13.54 -5.78 4.94
C PHE A 117 -12.59 -6.78 5.61
N LEU A 118 -12.79 -7.13 6.89
CA LEU A 118 -11.90 -8.06 7.60
C LEU A 118 -12.24 -9.55 7.38
N HIS A 119 -13.48 -9.88 7.06
CA HIS A 119 -13.95 -11.28 7.02
C HIS A 119 -14.27 -11.78 5.60
N ILE A 120 -14.46 -10.87 4.64
CA ILE A 120 -14.86 -11.21 3.26
C ILE A 120 -13.73 -10.92 2.26
N LEU A 121 -12.92 -9.88 2.52
CA LEU A 121 -11.80 -9.46 1.68
C LEU A 121 -10.45 -9.84 2.31
#